data_AF-A0A0A9XW27-F1
#
_entry.id   AF-A0A0A9XW27-F1
#
_cell.length_a   1.000
_cell.length_b   1.000
_cell.length_c   1.000
_cell.angle_alpha   90.00
_cell.angle_beta   90.00
_cell.angle_gamma   90.00
#
_symmetry.space_group_name_H-M   'P 1'
#
loop_
_entity.id
_entity.type
_entity.pdbx_description
1 polymer ?
#
loop_
_entity_poly.entity_id
_entity_poly.type
_entity_poly.pdbx_seq_one_letter_code
_entity_poly.pdbx_strand_id
1 'polypeptide(L)'
;MLWSYWTRQDILFVDCSANLNADSTKDCLISGKGGVLCTVDGKTGTLIWELTKSTVPNLIDIYSAQYISDLDGDGFNEILIAHTSDQSGHLIILSGRGGELIGQLHSPDKEGLFTAPRVLVTKDGSYSVIFATGAFDSPGAIYSVPLTSIAKSQSMVDSGIYKIWQGPLGVSSGFVIADMTGDGYDDVIFTTGSSLMVLNSDNFTVHWNVSSYRGADTTQKFQISVGPSLAYYDGDNIPDLLVTHSVGSSFPTYYYSQTWVASGKNGEQLLLEPLMGSSDMNAPGISISFTGKGNDMFLFWVSSCNVPATQMKMSYSFVKGSSMQDKANADLCKLRFNKTLELQLFALNQHIEPPGFQLYSSGIYWDIEHNNSSVPTYKDVKRPSLEWSEGGSEPFNQVTIKRPKYLPYPPKGADENMDAFPQYPEMQVENTRNDVFPINVNLGDSALDYSLQEPPLRGMKMDSVLDGRNERRTLRSAQDEGPRTLPRASATATLAKPLETSGIDVVFATHWETPAANVRIVTAIEELCIKNRIEAAKIASELDDLNVEVVEETAARECLPQYNDEDSDAGQLTVYRFGFKCQCSNLRNGEVCSQPLPISHQSFPHRATEVYFKARH
;
A
#
# COMPACT_ATOMS: atom_id res chain seq x y z
N MET A 1 13.82 21.47 -9.49
CA MET A 1 14.30 20.09 -9.30
C MET A 1 15.62 20.14 -8.54
N LEU A 2 15.68 19.57 -7.32
CA LEU A 2 16.90 19.55 -6.49
C LEU A 2 17.86 18.44 -6.94
N TRP A 3 17.32 17.26 -7.22
CA TRP A 3 17.99 16.12 -7.86
C TRP A 3 16.93 15.15 -8.40
N SER A 4 17.35 14.15 -9.18
CA SER A 4 16.49 13.07 -9.70
C SER A 4 17.26 11.76 -9.71
N TYR A 5 16.64 10.68 -9.25
CA TYR A 5 17.19 9.33 -9.29
C TYR A 5 16.23 8.38 -10.00
N TRP A 6 16.76 7.50 -10.86
CA TRP A 6 15.97 6.53 -11.63
C TRP A 6 16.08 5.14 -11.01
N THR A 7 14.95 4.54 -10.66
CA THR A 7 14.87 3.16 -10.19
C THR A 7 14.60 2.19 -11.34
N ARG A 8 14.85 0.91 -11.10
CA ARG A 8 14.65 -0.16 -12.10
C ARG A 8 13.17 -0.48 -12.34
N GLN A 9 12.34 -0.27 -11.33
CA GLN A 9 10.90 -0.51 -11.31
C GLN A 9 10.22 0.47 -10.33
N ASP A 10 8.90 0.34 -10.20
CA ASP A 10 8.05 1.20 -9.38
C ASP A 10 8.48 1.24 -7.92
N ILE A 11 8.47 2.44 -7.38
CA ILE A 11 8.73 2.70 -5.97
C ILE A 11 7.43 2.47 -5.20
N LEU A 12 7.51 1.69 -4.13
CA LEU A 12 6.40 1.44 -3.22
C LEU A 12 6.55 2.24 -1.91
N PHE A 13 7.79 2.55 -1.53
CA PHE A 13 8.09 3.17 -0.26
C PHE A 13 9.36 4.02 -0.30
N VAL A 14 9.36 5.15 0.41
CA VAL A 14 10.51 6.04 0.56
C VAL A 14 10.58 6.52 2.01
N ASP A 15 11.74 6.43 2.65
CA ASP A 15 12.02 6.95 4.01
C ASP A 15 13.33 7.75 4.01
N CYS A 16 13.22 9.05 4.34
CA CYS A 16 14.37 9.98 4.40
C CYS A 16 14.72 10.41 5.83
N SER A 17 14.67 9.50 6.81
CA SER A 17 14.82 9.84 8.24
C SER A 17 16.20 9.59 8.85
N ALA A 18 17.07 8.79 8.22
CA ALA A 18 18.43 8.50 8.72
C ALA A 18 19.52 9.28 7.97
N ASN A 19 20.71 9.38 8.54
CA ASN A 19 21.91 9.97 7.91
C ASN A 19 22.93 8.84 7.78
N LEU A 20 23.19 8.37 6.56
CA LEU A 20 23.98 7.18 6.26
C LEU A 20 25.39 7.49 5.76
N ASN A 21 25.65 8.74 5.36
CA ASN A 21 26.96 9.17 4.87
C ASN A 21 27.68 10.14 5.85
N ALA A 22 27.09 10.40 7.01
CA ALA A 22 27.56 11.32 8.05
C ALA A 22 27.72 12.79 7.59
N ASP A 23 27.01 13.22 6.54
CA ASP A 23 27.10 14.60 6.00
C ASP A 23 26.19 15.61 6.72
N SER A 24 25.47 15.15 7.76
CA SER A 24 24.47 15.90 8.56
C SER A 24 23.15 16.18 7.84
N THR A 25 23.01 15.75 6.59
CA THR A 25 21.75 15.67 5.85
C THR A 25 21.12 14.30 6.11
N LYS A 26 19.80 14.19 5.91
CA LYS A 26 19.11 12.90 5.97
C LYS A 26 19.02 12.31 4.57
N ASP A 27 19.29 11.02 4.45
CA ASP A 27 19.35 10.23 3.23
C ASP A 27 18.10 9.39 3.05
N CYS A 28 17.74 9.12 1.80
CA CYS A 28 16.50 8.47 1.44
C CYS A 28 16.70 6.99 1.10
N LEU A 29 16.10 6.12 1.92
CA LEU A 29 15.87 4.71 1.63
C LEU A 29 14.67 4.58 0.70
N ILE A 30 14.82 3.84 -0.39
CA ILE A 30 13.80 3.64 -1.42
C ILE A 30 13.61 2.13 -1.57
N SER A 31 12.36 1.67 -1.48
CA SER A 31 12.02 0.27 -1.77
C SER A 31 10.85 0.16 -2.73
N GLY A 32 10.76 -0.95 -3.47
CA GLY A 32 9.76 -1.08 -4.51
C GLY A 32 9.65 -2.46 -5.16
N LYS A 33 8.97 -2.47 -6.31
CA LYS A 33 8.74 -3.69 -7.09
C LYS A 33 10.04 -4.26 -7.65
N GLY A 34 10.06 -5.56 -7.91
CA GLY A 34 11.20 -6.22 -8.58
C GLY A 34 12.54 -6.08 -7.83
N GLY A 35 12.47 -6.02 -6.50
CA GLY A 35 13.61 -5.99 -5.60
C GLY A 35 14.32 -4.64 -5.59
N VAL A 36 13.61 -3.55 -5.93
CA VAL A 36 14.16 -2.20 -5.74
C VAL A 36 14.38 -2.00 -4.25
N LEU A 37 15.64 -1.80 -3.87
CA LEU A 37 16.07 -1.37 -2.56
C LEU A 37 17.38 -0.60 -2.72
N CYS A 38 17.34 0.71 -2.50
CA CYS A 38 18.54 1.54 -2.57
C CYS A 38 18.47 2.69 -1.57
N THR A 39 19.63 3.25 -1.27
CA THR A 39 19.79 4.45 -0.47
C THR A 39 20.41 5.54 -1.33
N VAL A 40 19.80 6.72 -1.34
CA VAL A 40 20.30 7.88 -2.08
C VAL A 40 20.56 9.03 -1.13
N ASP A 41 21.64 9.74 -1.37
CA ASP A 41 22.03 10.93 -0.63
C ASP A 41 20.92 12.00 -0.74
N GLY A 42 20.38 12.43 0.39
CA GLY A 42 19.22 13.33 0.37
C GLY A 42 19.54 14.75 -0.10
N LYS A 43 20.82 15.13 -0.10
CA LYS A 43 21.32 16.44 -0.55
C LYS A 43 21.53 16.49 -2.05
N THR A 44 22.02 15.40 -2.64
CA THR A 44 22.52 15.37 -4.02
C THR A 44 21.80 14.38 -4.93
N GLY A 45 21.07 13.42 -4.37
CA GLY A 45 20.43 12.33 -5.10
C GLY A 45 21.40 11.27 -5.63
N THR A 46 22.68 11.30 -5.21
CA THR A 46 23.65 10.30 -5.61
C THR A 46 23.41 8.99 -4.85
N LEU A 47 23.62 7.86 -5.53
CA LEU A 47 23.51 6.55 -4.91
C LEU A 47 24.56 6.38 -3.80
N ILE A 48 24.12 5.94 -2.62
CA ILE A 48 24.99 5.49 -1.53
C ILE A 48 25.24 3.98 -1.73
N TRP A 49 24.18 3.16 -1.74
CA TRP A 49 24.25 1.75 -2.13
C TRP A 49 22.89 1.24 -2.67
N GLU A 50 22.93 0.16 -3.45
CA GLU A 50 21.74 -0.51 -4.02
C GLU A 50 21.85 -2.02 -3.88
N LEU A 51 20.74 -2.68 -3.55
CA LEU A 51 20.64 -4.14 -3.56
C LEU A 51 20.83 -4.68 -4.98
N THR A 52 21.80 -5.58 -5.12
CA THR A 52 22.13 -6.21 -6.40
C THR A 52 20.90 -6.88 -7.00
N LYS A 53 20.69 -6.67 -8.30
CA LYS A 53 19.59 -7.29 -9.04
C LYS A 53 19.69 -8.81 -8.96
N SER A 54 18.61 -9.47 -8.55
CA SER A 54 18.52 -10.93 -8.62
C SER A 54 18.70 -11.41 -10.07
N THR A 55 19.50 -12.47 -10.26
CA THR A 55 19.64 -13.16 -11.55
C THR A 55 18.44 -14.03 -11.88
N VAL A 56 17.57 -14.29 -10.89
CA VAL A 56 16.29 -14.98 -11.08
C VAL A 56 15.28 -13.96 -11.62
N PRO A 57 14.69 -14.18 -12.81
CA PRO A 57 13.61 -13.32 -13.29
C PRO A 57 12.43 -13.43 -12.32
N ASN A 58 11.94 -12.27 -11.86
CA ASN A 58 10.78 -12.12 -10.98
C ASN A 58 10.90 -12.85 -9.64
N LEU A 59 11.22 -12.15 -8.55
CA LEU A 59 10.70 -12.39 -7.20
C LEU A 59 11.33 -11.37 -6.25
N ILE A 60 10.54 -10.91 -5.28
CA ILE A 60 10.84 -9.95 -4.20
C ILE A 60 10.36 -8.52 -4.50
N ASP A 61 9.06 -8.25 -4.31
CA ASP A 61 8.64 -6.88 -4.02
C ASP A 61 9.03 -6.54 -2.59
N ILE A 62 9.60 -5.35 -2.40
CA ILE A 62 9.94 -4.83 -1.07
C ILE A 62 8.94 -3.74 -0.74
N TYR A 63 7.80 -4.18 -0.19
CA TYR A 63 6.66 -3.31 0.12
C TYR A 63 6.98 -2.23 1.17
N SER A 64 7.94 -2.50 2.05
CA SER A 64 8.44 -1.51 3.00
C SER A 64 9.82 -1.90 3.49
N ALA A 65 10.66 -0.88 3.66
CA ALA A 65 11.95 -0.96 4.33
C ALA A 65 12.02 0.24 5.29
N GLN A 66 12.36 0.01 6.55
CA GLN A 66 12.42 1.08 7.56
C GLN A 66 13.77 1.11 8.26
N TYR A 67 14.24 2.30 8.60
CA TYR A 67 15.41 2.41 9.47
C TYR A 67 15.09 1.91 10.88
N ILE A 68 16.05 1.20 11.47
CA ILE A 68 16.08 0.81 12.87
C ILE A 68 17.35 1.31 13.57
N SER A 69 17.41 1.19 14.89
CA SER A 69 18.52 1.66 15.72
C SER A 69 19.80 0.84 15.49
N ASP A 70 20.96 1.51 15.54
CA ASP A 70 22.32 0.93 15.43
C ASP A 70 22.50 -0.35 16.26
N LEU A 71 22.61 -1.49 15.59
CA LEU A 71 22.75 -2.85 16.13
C LEU A 71 24.19 -3.38 16.02
N ASP A 72 24.94 -3.01 14.97
CA ASP A 72 26.31 -3.47 14.75
C ASP A 72 27.38 -2.55 15.37
N GLY A 73 26.98 -1.35 15.78
CA GLY A 73 27.80 -0.36 16.48
C GLY A 73 28.71 0.45 15.56
N ASP A 74 28.42 0.52 14.26
CA ASP A 74 29.17 1.30 13.28
C ASP A 74 28.78 2.79 13.24
N GLY A 75 27.75 3.18 13.99
CA GLY A 75 27.25 4.55 14.12
C GLY A 75 26.16 4.93 13.13
N PHE A 76 25.70 4.00 12.29
CA PHE A 76 24.63 4.20 11.32
C PHE A 76 23.39 3.35 11.68
N ASN A 77 22.22 3.79 11.21
CA ASN A 77 20.98 3.04 11.41
C ASN A 77 20.93 1.81 10.49
N GLU A 78 20.49 0.66 10.99
CA GLU A 78 20.16 -0.52 10.19
C GLU A 78 18.81 -0.38 9.50
N ILE A 79 18.45 -1.37 8.69
CA ILE A 79 17.21 -1.40 7.93
C ILE A 79 16.50 -2.72 8.20
N LEU A 80 15.23 -2.64 8.64
CA LEU A 80 14.33 -3.78 8.79
C LEU A 80 13.40 -3.88 7.59
N ILE A 81 13.33 -5.06 7.00
CA ILE A 81 12.54 -5.37 5.80
C ILE A 81 11.66 -6.58 6.08
N ALA A 82 10.43 -6.54 5.59
CA ALA A 82 9.62 -7.72 5.36
C ALA A 82 9.42 -7.91 3.86
N HIS A 83 9.58 -9.14 3.40
CA HIS A 83 9.26 -9.50 2.01
C HIS A 83 8.83 -10.96 1.91
N THR A 84 8.27 -11.31 0.77
CA THR A 84 7.90 -12.69 0.44
C THR A 84 8.77 -13.16 -0.74
N SER A 85 9.45 -14.30 -0.57
CA SER A 85 10.21 -14.98 -1.62
C SER A 85 9.83 -16.46 -1.62
N ASP A 86 9.64 -17.07 -2.79
CA ASP A 86 9.20 -18.46 -2.94
C ASP A 86 7.99 -18.82 -2.04
N GLN A 87 7.00 -17.93 -2.04
CA GLN A 87 5.78 -18.00 -1.20
C GLN A 87 6.03 -18.00 0.31
N SER A 88 7.28 -17.79 0.74
CA SER A 88 7.72 -17.77 2.13
C SER A 88 7.98 -16.35 2.58
N GLY A 89 7.50 -16.00 3.76
CA GLY A 89 7.76 -14.72 4.40
C GLY A 89 9.15 -14.66 5.05
N HIS A 90 9.83 -13.52 4.91
CA HIS A 90 11.13 -13.28 5.51
C HIS A 90 11.20 -11.89 6.14
N LEU A 91 11.65 -11.85 7.38
CA LEU A 91 12.13 -10.64 8.06
C LEU A 91 13.65 -10.58 7.92
N ILE A 92 14.16 -9.46 7.43
CA ILE A 92 15.59 -9.26 7.19
C ILE A 92 16.02 -7.95 7.85
N ILE A 93 17.20 -7.99 8.48
CA ILE A 93 17.92 -6.80 8.95
C ILE A 93 19.18 -6.65 8.11
N LEU A 94 19.35 -5.48 7.50
CA LEU A 94 20.54 -5.09 6.74
C LEU A 94 21.25 -3.92 7.43
N SER A 95 22.58 -3.83 7.28
CA SER A 95 23.31 -2.61 7.63
C SER A 95 22.85 -1.48 6.71
N GLY A 96 22.49 -0.32 7.28
CA GLY A 96 22.10 0.83 6.47
C GLY A 96 23.29 1.48 5.75
N ARG A 97 24.52 1.20 6.18
CA ARG A 97 25.73 1.78 5.59
C ARG A 97 26.08 1.14 4.24
N GLY A 98 25.98 -0.18 4.12
CA GLY A 98 26.40 -0.92 2.93
C GLY A 98 25.41 -1.96 2.42
N GLY A 99 24.29 -2.18 3.11
CA GLY A 99 23.28 -3.15 2.73
C GLY A 99 23.64 -4.60 3.08
N GLU A 100 24.66 -4.84 3.91
CA GLU A 100 25.10 -6.17 4.32
C GLU A 100 24.07 -6.85 5.23
N LEU A 101 23.85 -8.16 5.06
CA LEU A 101 22.94 -8.93 5.91
C LEU A 101 23.48 -9.02 7.35
N ILE A 102 22.71 -8.52 8.31
CA ILE A 102 22.99 -8.66 9.74
C ILE A 102 22.26 -9.88 10.30
N GLY A 103 20.99 -10.06 9.96
CA GLY A 103 20.18 -11.15 10.47
C GLY A 103 18.89 -11.34 9.70
N GLN A 104 18.30 -12.52 9.86
CA GLN A 104 17.05 -12.89 9.22
C GLN A 104 16.26 -13.91 10.04
N LEU A 105 14.94 -13.89 9.87
CA LEU A 105 14.01 -14.85 10.44
C LEU A 105 12.91 -15.17 9.41
N HIS A 106 12.51 -16.43 9.32
CA HIS A 106 11.37 -16.83 8.50
C HIS A 106 10.04 -16.53 9.21
N SER A 107 8.98 -16.31 8.45
CA SER A 107 7.64 -16.30 9.01
C SER A 107 7.25 -17.71 9.51
N PRO A 108 6.43 -17.81 10.57
CA PRO A 108 5.81 -19.06 10.98
C PRO A 108 5.06 -19.70 9.81
N ASP A 109 5.15 -21.02 9.70
CA ASP A 109 4.53 -21.82 8.64
C ASP A 109 4.87 -21.38 7.20
N LYS A 110 5.91 -20.55 7.03
CA LYS A 110 6.28 -19.92 5.76
C LYS A 110 5.16 -19.05 5.17
N GLU A 111 4.27 -18.50 5.98
CA GLU A 111 3.21 -17.61 5.47
C GLU A 111 3.80 -16.33 4.87
N GLY A 112 3.24 -15.83 3.77
CA GLY A 112 3.74 -14.60 3.12
C GLY A 112 3.61 -13.35 4.00
N LEU A 113 4.56 -12.43 3.84
CA LEU A 113 4.59 -11.09 4.45
C LEU A 113 4.37 -10.02 3.38
N PHE A 114 3.25 -9.31 3.48
CA PHE A 114 2.83 -8.30 2.49
C PHE A 114 2.67 -6.90 3.11
N THR A 115 2.93 -6.76 4.41
CA THR A 115 2.77 -5.51 5.15
C THR A 115 4.07 -5.12 5.85
N ALA A 116 4.23 -3.82 6.09
CA ALA A 116 5.40 -3.29 6.79
C ALA A 116 5.44 -3.80 8.24
N PRO A 117 6.57 -4.36 8.71
CA PRO A 117 6.73 -4.71 10.11
C PRO A 117 6.81 -3.45 10.98
N ARG A 118 6.59 -3.58 12.29
CA ARG A 118 6.67 -2.48 13.26
C ARG A 118 7.56 -2.86 14.41
N VAL A 119 8.39 -1.92 14.87
CA VAL A 119 9.16 -2.06 16.11
C VAL A 119 8.34 -1.46 17.24
N LEU A 120 8.03 -2.25 18.25
CA LEU A 120 7.41 -1.84 19.52
C LEU A 120 8.44 -1.83 20.64
N VAL A 121 8.27 -0.89 21.58
CA VAL A 121 8.95 -0.92 22.88
C VAL A 121 8.01 -1.58 23.87
N THR A 122 8.43 -2.72 24.42
CA THR A 122 7.67 -3.44 25.46
C THR A 122 7.82 -2.75 26.82
N LYS A 123 6.95 -3.09 27.79
CA LYS A 123 6.96 -2.50 29.15
C LYS A 123 8.30 -2.67 29.90
N ASP A 124 9.07 -3.69 29.55
CA ASP A 124 10.41 -3.94 30.10
C ASP A 124 11.53 -3.15 29.39
N GLY A 125 11.17 -2.30 28.41
CA GLY A 125 12.11 -1.50 27.62
C GLY A 125 12.84 -2.26 26.52
N SER A 126 12.45 -3.52 26.27
CA SER A 126 12.99 -4.28 25.13
C SER A 126 12.26 -3.95 23.83
N TYR A 127 12.87 -4.30 22.70
CA TYR A 127 12.32 -4.05 21.37
C TYR A 127 11.75 -5.34 20.79
N SER A 128 10.47 -5.33 20.43
CA SER A 128 9.82 -6.41 19.71
C SER A 128 9.43 -5.97 18.31
N VAL A 129 9.56 -6.85 17.33
CA VAL A 129 9.07 -6.66 15.98
C VAL A 129 7.71 -7.34 15.87
N ILE A 130 6.69 -6.55 15.56
CA ILE A 130 5.39 -7.04 15.14
C ILE A 130 5.35 -7.11 13.62
N PHE A 131 4.78 -8.18 13.11
CA PHE A 131 4.54 -8.37 11.69
C PHE A 131 3.28 -9.20 11.46
N ALA A 132 2.70 -9.06 10.28
CA ALA A 132 1.46 -9.74 9.94
C ALA A 132 1.60 -10.61 8.70
N THR A 133 0.87 -11.72 8.72
CA THR A 133 0.80 -12.72 7.65
C THR A 133 -0.59 -12.78 7.03
N GLY A 134 -0.67 -13.45 5.88
CA GLY A 134 -1.91 -13.67 5.14
C GLY A 134 -2.27 -12.50 4.23
N ALA A 135 -3.34 -12.69 3.45
CA ALA A 135 -3.81 -11.74 2.44
C ALA A 135 -5.33 -11.50 2.54
N PHE A 136 -5.92 -10.95 1.48
CA PHE A 136 -7.35 -10.59 1.44
C PHE A 136 -8.29 -11.79 1.46
N ASP A 137 -7.85 -12.94 0.97
CA ASP A 137 -8.65 -14.16 0.76
C ASP A 137 -8.04 -15.40 1.42
N SER A 138 -6.93 -15.22 2.14
CA SER A 138 -6.28 -16.28 2.92
C SER A 138 -6.38 -15.98 4.42
N PRO A 139 -6.38 -17.01 5.29
CA PRO A 139 -6.12 -16.84 6.70
C PRO A 139 -4.79 -16.11 6.95
N GLY A 140 -4.68 -15.50 8.12
CA GLY A 140 -3.47 -14.82 8.54
C GLY A 140 -3.44 -14.57 10.04
N ALA A 141 -2.30 -14.08 10.49
CA ALA A 141 -2.01 -13.87 11.88
C ALA A 141 -1.13 -12.63 12.07
N ILE A 142 -1.05 -12.16 13.30
CA ILE A 142 -0.05 -11.19 13.73
C ILE A 142 0.87 -11.87 14.72
N TYR A 143 2.17 -11.68 14.55
CA TYR A 143 3.21 -12.24 15.39
C TYR A 143 4.03 -11.12 16.02
N SER A 144 4.59 -11.42 17.19
CA SER A 144 5.55 -10.60 17.91
C SER A 144 6.82 -11.41 18.11
N VAL A 145 7.98 -10.84 17.82
CA VAL A 145 9.28 -11.48 18.00
C VAL A 145 10.33 -10.47 18.48
N PRO A 146 11.17 -10.78 19.48
CA PRO A 146 12.23 -9.87 19.90
C PRO A 146 13.14 -9.49 18.73
N LEU A 147 13.46 -8.20 18.60
CA LEU A 147 14.34 -7.69 17.54
C LEU A 147 15.69 -8.41 17.54
N THR A 148 16.22 -8.71 18.73
CA THR A 148 17.49 -9.42 18.89
C THR A 148 17.48 -10.84 18.33
N SER A 149 16.31 -11.48 18.25
CA SER A 149 16.17 -12.83 17.72
C SER A 149 16.35 -12.85 16.20
N ILE A 150 15.81 -11.83 15.52
CA ILE A 150 16.02 -11.62 14.07
C ILE A 150 17.49 -11.29 13.80
N ALA A 151 18.06 -10.35 14.56
CA ALA A 151 19.46 -9.92 14.40
C ALA A 151 20.47 -11.06 14.62
N LYS A 152 20.13 -12.06 15.44
CA LYS A 152 20.96 -13.24 15.69
C LYS A 152 20.64 -14.44 14.80
N SER A 153 19.66 -14.32 13.89
CA SER A 153 19.14 -15.43 13.10
C SER A 153 18.83 -16.67 13.93
N GLN A 154 18.15 -16.48 15.06
CA GLN A 154 17.76 -17.59 15.91
C GLN A 154 16.80 -18.54 15.18
N SER A 155 16.86 -19.82 15.55
CA SER A 155 15.87 -20.81 15.14
C SER A 155 14.47 -20.35 15.55
N MET A 156 13.44 -20.71 14.77
CA MET A 156 12.05 -20.41 15.11
C MET A 156 11.68 -20.85 16.53
N VAL A 157 12.20 -21.99 16.98
CA VAL A 157 11.97 -22.55 18.32
C VAL A 157 12.56 -21.67 19.42
N ASP A 158 13.74 -21.07 19.18
CA ASP A 158 14.48 -20.30 20.18
C ASP A 158 14.26 -18.78 20.04
N SER A 159 13.59 -18.36 18.96
CA SER A 159 13.42 -16.94 18.62
C SER A 159 12.52 -16.20 19.60
N GLY A 160 11.72 -16.89 20.41
CA GLY A 160 10.71 -16.28 21.26
C GLY A 160 9.57 -15.64 20.47
N ILE A 161 9.41 -16.00 19.20
CA ILE A 161 8.25 -15.59 18.41
C ILE A 161 6.97 -16.19 18.97
N TYR A 162 5.92 -15.37 19.06
CA TYR A 162 4.60 -15.82 19.47
C TYR A 162 3.51 -15.11 18.68
N LYS A 163 2.36 -15.79 18.57
CA LYS A 163 1.18 -15.30 17.86
C LYS A 163 0.37 -14.42 18.80
N ILE A 164 0.06 -13.19 18.38
CA ILE A 164 -0.76 -12.24 19.15
C ILE A 164 -2.20 -12.18 18.65
N TRP A 165 -2.44 -12.53 17.38
CA TRP A 165 -3.77 -12.58 16.79
C TRP A 165 -3.82 -13.58 15.62
N GLN A 166 -4.99 -14.14 15.35
CA GLN A 166 -5.27 -14.97 14.19
C GLN A 166 -6.70 -14.76 13.69
N GLY A 167 -6.90 -14.78 12.38
CA GLY A 167 -8.22 -14.70 11.78
C GLY A 167 -8.34 -15.49 10.48
N PRO A 168 -9.59 -15.63 9.98
CA PRO A 168 -9.89 -16.33 8.73
C PRO A 168 -9.45 -15.52 7.49
N LEU A 169 -9.20 -14.22 7.66
CA LEU A 169 -8.63 -13.33 6.65
C LEU A 169 -7.36 -12.71 7.23
N GLY A 170 -6.35 -12.48 6.41
CA GLY A 170 -5.08 -11.89 6.81
C GLY A 170 -5.12 -10.37 6.93
N VAL A 171 -4.03 -9.82 7.46
CA VAL A 171 -3.86 -8.37 7.58
C VAL A 171 -3.27 -7.83 6.29
N SER A 172 -4.14 -7.37 5.40
CA SER A 172 -3.82 -7.13 3.98
C SER A 172 -3.67 -5.66 3.60
N SER A 173 -4.24 -4.72 4.37
CA SER A 173 -4.15 -3.26 4.10
C SER A 173 -3.11 -2.53 4.97
N GLY A 174 -2.31 -3.31 5.72
CA GLY A 174 -1.30 -2.82 6.67
C GLY A 174 -1.82 -2.69 8.10
N PHE A 175 -0.91 -2.37 9.00
CA PHE A 175 -1.20 -2.06 10.39
C PHE A 175 -0.31 -0.91 10.88
N VAL A 176 -0.80 -0.23 11.90
CA VAL A 176 -0.13 0.88 12.58
C VAL A 176 -0.14 0.60 14.07
N ILE A 177 0.67 1.34 14.80
CA ILE A 177 0.76 1.26 16.26
C ILE A 177 0.55 2.67 16.80
N ALA A 178 -0.11 2.81 17.94
CA ALA A 178 -0.31 4.08 18.65
C ALA A 178 -0.90 3.79 20.03
N ASP A 179 -0.64 4.64 21.02
CA ASP A 179 -1.32 4.57 22.32
C ASP A 179 -2.82 4.87 22.16
N MET A 180 -3.64 3.81 22.10
CA MET A 180 -5.10 3.90 21.94
C MET A 180 -5.82 3.82 23.28
N THR A 181 -5.16 3.29 24.31
CA THR A 181 -5.72 3.10 25.66
C THR A 181 -5.38 4.24 26.63
N GLY A 182 -4.43 5.10 26.26
CA GLY A 182 -3.94 6.21 27.07
C GLY A 182 -3.01 5.78 28.21
N ASP A 183 -2.42 4.59 28.11
CA ASP A 183 -1.55 4.00 29.14
C ASP A 183 -0.06 4.30 28.92
N GLY A 184 0.28 4.97 27.81
CA GLY A 184 1.63 5.35 27.44
C GLY A 184 2.37 4.31 26.60
N TYR A 185 1.74 3.20 26.24
CA TYR A 185 2.32 2.15 25.38
C TYR A 185 1.54 2.03 24.08
N ASP A 186 2.25 1.77 22.97
CA ASP A 186 1.61 1.69 21.66
C ASP A 186 0.84 0.38 21.47
N ASP A 187 -0.46 0.51 21.24
CA ASP A 187 -1.40 -0.56 20.90
C ASP A 187 -1.33 -0.91 19.42
N VAL A 188 -1.82 -2.10 19.04
CA VAL A 188 -1.78 -2.58 17.64
C VAL A 188 -3.10 -2.30 16.95
N ILE A 189 -3.08 -1.46 15.91
CA ILE A 189 -4.25 -1.12 15.09
C ILE A 189 -4.10 -1.74 13.71
N PHE A 190 -5.03 -2.62 13.34
CA PHE A 190 -4.92 -3.40 12.11
C PHE A 190 -6.29 -3.64 11.48
N THR A 191 -6.25 -4.10 10.22
CA THR A 191 -7.46 -4.39 9.45
C THR A 191 -7.45 -5.83 8.98
N THR A 192 -8.60 -6.49 9.01
CA THR A 192 -8.79 -7.85 8.50
C THR A 192 -10.15 -7.93 7.81
N GLY A 193 -10.16 -8.16 6.50
CA GLY A 193 -11.39 -8.05 5.71
C GLY A 193 -12.01 -6.65 5.80
N SER A 194 -13.26 -6.56 6.24
CA SER A 194 -13.95 -5.28 6.51
C SER A 194 -13.75 -4.75 7.95
N SER A 195 -13.04 -5.49 8.80
CA SER A 195 -12.91 -5.15 10.22
C SER A 195 -11.67 -4.31 10.51
N LEU A 196 -11.87 -3.19 11.19
CA LEU A 196 -10.83 -2.40 11.85
C LEU A 196 -10.80 -2.80 13.33
N MET A 197 -9.63 -3.17 13.84
CA MET A 197 -9.44 -3.72 15.17
C MET A 197 -8.28 -3.04 15.89
N VAL A 198 -8.43 -2.88 17.21
CA VAL A 198 -7.36 -2.43 18.12
C VAL A 198 -7.10 -3.53 19.15
N LEU A 199 -5.83 -3.93 19.29
CA LEU A 199 -5.38 -4.82 20.38
C LEU A 199 -4.61 -4.02 21.40
N ASN A 200 -4.94 -4.19 22.67
CA ASN A 200 -4.17 -3.62 23.77
C ASN A 200 -2.76 -4.25 23.82
N SER A 201 -1.72 -3.44 23.99
CA SER A 201 -0.32 -3.87 24.02
C SER A 201 0.09 -4.73 25.23
N ASP A 202 -0.72 -4.76 26.30
CA ASP A 202 -0.45 -5.51 27.54
C ASP A 202 -0.61 -7.01 27.39
N ASN A 203 -1.70 -7.40 26.73
CA ASN A 203 -2.13 -8.80 26.65
C ASN A 203 -2.69 -9.17 25.27
N PHE A 204 -2.60 -8.26 24.30
CA PHE A 204 -3.12 -8.41 22.93
C PHE A 204 -4.61 -8.77 22.85
N THR A 205 -5.37 -8.43 23.90
CA THR A 205 -6.84 -8.54 23.86
C THR A 205 -7.43 -7.43 23.01
N VAL A 206 -8.56 -7.73 22.36
CA VAL A 206 -9.29 -6.75 21.56
C VAL A 206 -9.80 -5.64 22.47
N HIS A 207 -9.31 -4.42 22.25
CA HIS A 207 -9.79 -3.22 22.93
C HIS A 207 -11.16 -2.81 22.38
N TRP A 208 -11.26 -2.69 21.05
CA TRP A 208 -12.52 -2.57 20.32
C TRP A 208 -12.34 -3.04 18.86
N ASN A 209 -13.46 -3.36 18.20
CA ASN A 209 -13.51 -3.65 16.78
C ASN A 209 -14.76 -3.06 16.12
N VAL A 210 -14.63 -2.71 14.84
CA VAL A 210 -15.76 -2.25 14.01
C VAL A 210 -15.63 -2.86 12.61
N SER A 211 -16.74 -3.35 12.07
CA SER A 211 -16.76 -4.07 10.78
C SER A 211 -17.46 -3.32 9.65
N SER A 212 -18.11 -2.19 9.98
CA SER A 212 -18.84 -1.35 9.04
C SER A 212 -19.05 0.05 9.59
N TYR A 213 -19.42 0.96 8.71
CA TYR A 213 -19.78 2.34 9.02
C TYR A 213 -21.31 2.50 9.07
N ARG A 214 -21.80 3.63 9.56
CA ARG A 214 -23.23 3.96 9.65
C ARG A 214 -23.86 4.06 8.25
N GLY A 215 -24.86 3.24 7.98
CA GLY A 215 -25.56 3.24 6.68
C GLY A 215 -24.87 2.39 5.62
N ALA A 216 -23.97 1.49 6.00
CA ALA A 216 -23.45 0.44 5.12
C ALA A 216 -24.57 -0.47 4.60
N ASP A 217 -24.57 -0.73 3.29
CA ASP A 217 -25.44 -1.72 2.68
C ASP A 217 -24.91 -3.13 3.01
N THR A 218 -25.50 -3.77 4.03
CA THR A 218 -25.06 -5.07 4.54
C THR A 218 -25.20 -6.22 3.52
N THR A 219 -25.82 -5.99 2.37
CA THR A 219 -25.89 -6.97 1.26
C THR A 219 -24.63 -7.00 0.40
N GLN A 220 -23.82 -5.94 0.44
CA GLN A 220 -22.57 -5.85 -0.30
C GLN A 220 -21.41 -6.41 0.52
N LYS A 221 -20.37 -6.90 -0.16
CA LYS A 221 -19.10 -7.23 0.51
C LYS A 221 -18.23 -5.99 0.59
N PHE A 222 -17.64 -5.80 1.76
CA PHE A 222 -16.73 -4.72 2.06
C PHE A 222 -15.34 -5.29 2.29
N GLN A 223 -14.33 -4.57 1.84
CA GLN A 223 -12.93 -4.85 2.13
C GLN A 223 -12.27 -3.55 2.51
N ILE A 224 -11.60 -3.46 3.67
CA ILE A 224 -10.70 -2.32 3.91
C ILE A 224 -9.51 -2.52 2.98
N SER A 225 -9.41 -1.66 1.98
CA SER A 225 -8.39 -1.70 0.92
C SER A 225 -7.22 -0.79 1.24
N VAL A 226 -7.48 0.28 1.99
CA VAL A 226 -6.46 1.23 2.45
C VAL A 226 -6.52 1.27 3.97
N GLY A 227 -5.44 0.78 4.60
CA GLY A 227 -5.35 0.67 6.05
C GLY A 227 -5.28 2.00 6.77
N PRO A 228 -5.33 1.98 8.12
CA PRO A 228 -5.54 3.16 8.93
C PRO A 228 -4.43 4.20 8.76
N SER A 229 -4.84 5.46 8.68
CA SER A 229 -3.99 6.64 8.87
C SER A 229 -4.38 7.30 10.19
N LEU A 230 -3.40 7.70 11.01
CA LEU A 230 -3.59 8.23 12.36
C LEU A 230 -3.58 9.76 12.36
N ALA A 231 -4.50 10.39 13.11
CA ALA A 231 -4.44 11.80 13.46
C ALA A 231 -5.25 12.10 14.72
N TYR A 232 -4.87 13.11 15.50
CA TYR A 232 -5.76 13.68 16.52
C TYR A 232 -6.82 14.55 15.83
N TYR A 233 -7.86 13.92 15.31
CA TYR A 233 -8.87 14.57 14.46
C TYR A 233 -9.94 15.27 15.30
N ASP A 234 -10.32 14.69 16.45
CA ASP A 234 -11.28 15.28 17.36
C ASP A 234 -10.65 15.84 18.67
N GLY A 235 -11.50 16.32 19.58
CA GLY A 235 -11.07 17.02 20.79
C GLY A 235 -10.47 16.16 21.90
N ASP A 236 -10.34 14.84 21.71
CA ASP A 236 -9.80 13.93 22.72
C ASP A 236 -8.27 13.71 22.58
N ASN A 237 -7.73 12.79 23.39
CA ASN A 237 -6.30 12.51 23.49
C ASN A 237 -5.91 11.17 22.84
N ILE A 238 -6.85 10.53 22.15
CA ILE A 238 -6.67 9.24 21.48
C ILE A 238 -6.68 9.51 19.97
N PRO A 239 -5.70 9.01 19.20
CA PRO A 239 -5.67 9.30 17.77
C PRO A 239 -6.80 8.56 17.03
N ASP A 240 -7.46 9.27 16.12
CA ASP A 240 -8.50 8.77 15.25
C ASP A 240 -7.94 8.15 13.96
N LEU A 241 -8.77 7.37 13.28
CA LEU A 241 -8.34 6.45 12.24
C LEU A 241 -9.11 6.69 10.94
N LEU A 242 -8.41 7.19 9.91
CA LEU A 242 -8.95 7.27 8.55
C LEU A 242 -8.72 5.94 7.82
N VAL A 243 -9.79 5.34 7.29
CA VAL A 243 -9.73 4.08 6.52
C VAL A 243 -10.57 4.19 5.24
N THR A 244 -10.22 3.41 4.22
CA THR A 244 -11.01 3.32 2.99
C THR A 244 -11.46 1.89 2.73
N HIS A 245 -12.77 1.72 2.57
CA HIS A 245 -13.39 0.49 2.10
C HIS A 245 -13.48 0.48 0.59
N SER A 246 -13.21 -0.66 -0.03
CA SER A 246 -13.68 -1.00 -1.37
C SER A 246 -14.95 -1.85 -1.25
N VAL A 247 -15.97 -1.51 -2.03
CA VAL A 247 -17.27 -2.18 -2.02
C VAL A 247 -17.47 -2.90 -3.34
N GLY A 248 -17.77 -4.20 -3.30
CA GLY A 248 -17.94 -5.00 -4.51
C GLY A 248 -18.09 -6.48 -4.20
N SER A 249 -17.79 -7.34 -5.19
CA SER A 249 -17.88 -8.79 -5.00
C SER A 249 -16.62 -9.37 -4.35
N SER A 250 -15.46 -9.09 -4.95
CA SER A 250 -14.12 -9.39 -4.45
C SER A 250 -13.12 -8.66 -5.34
N PHE A 251 -11.86 -8.61 -4.94
CA PHE A 251 -10.79 -8.19 -5.84
C PHE A 251 -10.79 -9.06 -7.13
N PRO A 252 -10.68 -8.47 -8.35
CA PRO A 252 -10.48 -7.06 -8.70
C PRO A 252 -11.80 -6.32 -9.02
N THR A 253 -12.95 -6.91 -8.74
CA THR A 253 -14.29 -6.42 -9.10
C THR A 253 -14.91 -5.61 -7.96
N TYR A 254 -14.24 -4.52 -7.58
CA TYR A 254 -14.79 -3.50 -6.70
C TYR A 254 -15.50 -2.41 -7.51
N TYR A 255 -16.68 -2.00 -7.05
CA TYR A 255 -17.56 -1.05 -7.74
C TYR A 255 -17.26 0.40 -7.37
N TYR A 256 -16.95 0.67 -6.10
CA TYR A 256 -16.64 2.01 -5.59
C TYR A 256 -15.85 1.89 -4.28
N SER A 257 -15.35 3.02 -3.80
CA SER A 257 -14.69 3.14 -2.50
C SER A 257 -15.40 4.13 -1.58
N GLN A 258 -15.16 3.95 -0.28
CA GLN A 258 -15.73 4.76 0.79
C GLN A 258 -14.69 5.04 1.87
N THR A 259 -14.31 6.30 2.00
CA THR A 259 -13.38 6.78 3.02
C THR A 259 -14.13 7.38 4.19
N TRP A 260 -13.76 7.02 5.42
CA TRP A 260 -14.39 7.52 6.65
C TRP A 260 -13.39 7.57 7.80
N VAL A 261 -13.75 8.29 8.87
CA VAL A 261 -12.93 8.45 10.08
C VAL A 261 -13.61 7.72 11.23
N ALA A 262 -12.89 6.80 11.86
CA ALA A 262 -13.28 6.10 13.08
C ALA A 262 -12.66 6.79 14.29
N SER A 263 -13.44 7.01 15.34
CA SER A 263 -12.94 7.51 16.62
C SER A 263 -11.95 6.53 17.21
N GLY A 264 -10.78 6.99 17.63
CA GLY A 264 -9.78 6.14 18.28
C GLY A 264 -10.28 5.49 19.57
N LYS A 265 -11.22 6.16 20.26
CA LYS A 265 -11.74 5.75 21.56
C LYS A 265 -12.63 4.50 21.51
N ASN A 266 -13.41 4.34 20.45
CA ASN A 266 -14.46 3.30 20.39
C ASN A 266 -14.83 2.84 18.97
N GLY A 267 -14.16 3.36 17.94
CA GLY A 267 -14.45 3.07 16.54
C GLY A 267 -15.71 3.75 15.98
N GLU A 268 -16.38 4.64 16.73
CA GLU A 268 -17.56 5.35 16.24
C GLU A 268 -17.22 6.24 15.04
N GLN A 269 -18.10 6.27 14.05
CA GLN A 269 -17.90 7.08 12.86
C GLN A 269 -18.02 8.58 13.19
N LEU A 270 -16.98 9.35 12.89
CA LEU A 270 -16.93 10.80 13.11
C LEU A 270 -17.48 11.62 11.95
N LEU A 271 -17.39 11.11 10.71
CA LEU A 271 -18.02 11.76 9.55
C LEU A 271 -19.51 11.42 9.48
N LEU A 272 -20.36 12.40 9.14
CA LEU A 272 -21.79 12.15 8.94
C LEU A 272 -22.05 11.15 7.80
N GLU A 273 -21.34 11.31 6.68
CA GLU A 273 -21.38 10.42 5.53
C GLU A 273 -19.94 10.09 5.08
N PRO A 274 -19.69 8.86 4.60
CA PRO A 274 -18.39 8.52 4.03
C PRO A 274 -18.16 9.25 2.70
N LEU A 275 -16.90 9.55 2.42
CA LEU A 275 -16.48 10.11 1.15
C LEU A 275 -16.43 9.03 0.08
N MET A 276 -17.09 9.29 -1.04
CA MET A 276 -17.22 8.33 -2.12
C MET A 276 -16.11 8.53 -3.16
N GLY A 277 -15.51 7.43 -3.61
CA GLY A 277 -14.55 7.40 -4.71
C GLY A 277 -14.78 6.21 -5.65
N SER A 278 -14.04 6.17 -6.76
CA SER A 278 -13.91 4.97 -7.58
C SER A 278 -13.14 3.88 -6.82
N SER A 279 -13.17 2.66 -7.34
CA SER A 279 -12.62 1.48 -6.68
C SER A 279 -11.09 1.34 -6.76
N ASP A 280 -10.40 2.33 -7.31
CA ASP A 280 -8.93 2.33 -7.39
C ASP A 280 -8.32 2.36 -5.99
N MET A 281 -7.31 1.52 -5.80
CA MET A 281 -6.61 1.41 -4.53
C MET A 281 -5.35 2.27 -4.57
N ASN A 282 -5.29 3.25 -3.68
CA ASN A 282 -4.20 4.22 -3.60
C ASN A 282 -3.36 3.98 -2.35
N ALA A 283 -2.22 4.67 -2.29
CA ALA A 283 -1.37 4.73 -1.12
C ALA A 283 -2.17 5.23 0.10
N PRO A 284 -1.87 4.72 1.29
CA PRO A 284 -2.49 5.22 2.50
C PRO A 284 -2.15 6.68 2.79
N GLY A 285 -3.04 7.34 3.54
CA GLY A 285 -2.89 8.74 3.89
C GLY A 285 -1.77 8.99 4.89
N ILE A 286 -1.48 10.27 5.09
CA ILE A 286 -0.65 10.77 6.20
C ILE A 286 -1.41 11.85 6.96
N SER A 287 -0.87 12.35 8.05
CA SER A 287 -1.45 13.48 8.77
C SER A 287 -0.45 14.62 8.96
N ILE A 288 -0.97 15.85 8.97
CA ILE A 288 -0.25 17.03 9.41
C ILE A 288 -0.76 17.39 10.79
N SER A 289 0.15 17.48 11.73
CA SER A 289 -0.09 17.88 13.10
C SER A 289 -0.15 19.40 13.24
N PHE A 290 -1.14 19.90 13.98
CA PHE A 290 -1.36 21.33 14.20
C PHE A 290 -1.30 21.74 15.67
N THR A 291 -1.08 23.02 15.94
CA THR A 291 -1.27 23.58 17.27
C THR A 291 -2.74 23.50 17.70
N GLY A 292 -3.00 23.10 18.95
CA GLY A 292 -4.36 22.94 19.49
C GLY A 292 -4.91 21.52 19.32
N LYS A 293 -5.83 21.14 20.22
CA LYS A 293 -6.43 19.79 20.23
C LYS A 293 -7.38 19.61 19.05
N GLY A 294 -7.33 18.43 18.43
CA GLY A 294 -8.22 18.07 17.32
C GLY A 294 -8.00 18.85 16.03
N ASN A 295 -6.87 19.54 15.89
CA ASN A 295 -6.60 20.33 14.69
C ASN A 295 -5.80 19.55 13.65
N ASP A 296 -5.40 18.30 13.94
CA ASP A 296 -4.62 17.51 12.99
C ASP A 296 -5.46 17.23 11.74
N MET A 297 -4.78 17.19 10.61
CA MET A 297 -5.40 17.13 9.29
C MET A 297 -4.94 15.88 8.56
N PHE A 298 -5.88 15.07 8.10
CA PHE A 298 -5.60 13.94 7.21
C PHE A 298 -5.32 14.43 5.81
N LEU A 299 -4.30 13.85 5.16
CA LEU A 299 -4.06 13.92 3.73
C LEU A 299 -4.33 12.55 3.12
N PHE A 300 -5.26 12.44 2.19
CA PHE A 300 -5.67 11.15 1.63
C PHE A 300 -6.11 11.24 0.17
N TRP A 301 -5.96 10.13 -0.53
CA TRP A 301 -6.26 10.01 -1.94
C TRP A 301 -7.69 9.58 -2.18
N VAL A 302 -8.34 10.21 -3.16
CA VAL A 302 -9.63 9.81 -3.70
C VAL A 302 -9.49 9.72 -5.21
N SER A 303 -9.95 8.62 -5.77
CA SER A 303 -10.07 8.46 -7.21
C SER A 303 -11.51 8.75 -7.63
N SER A 304 -11.70 9.47 -8.74
CA SER A 304 -13.02 9.91 -9.20
C SER A 304 -13.17 9.64 -10.70
N CYS A 305 -14.34 9.12 -11.09
CA CYS A 305 -14.74 9.06 -12.51
C CYS A 305 -15.64 10.25 -12.91
N ASN A 306 -15.86 11.23 -12.02
CA ASN A 306 -16.74 12.37 -12.23
C ASN A 306 -18.16 11.99 -12.67
N VAL A 307 -18.72 10.96 -12.03
CA VAL A 307 -20.10 10.49 -12.22
C VAL A 307 -20.89 10.56 -10.91
N PRO A 308 -22.23 10.68 -10.95
CA PRO A 308 -23.05 10.63 -9.75
C PRO A 308 -22.84 9.33 -8.95
N ALA A 309 -22.93 9.41 -7.63
CA ALA A 309 -22.73 8.26 -6.74
C ALA A 309 -23.68 7.08 -7.06
N THR A 310 -24.89 7.34 -7.53
CA THR A 310 -25.84 6.31 -7.96
C THR A 310 -25.32 5.47 -9.13
N GLN A 311 -24.65 6.10 -10.09
CA GLN A 311 -24.05 5.43 -11.24
C GLN A 311 -22.78 4.67 -10.84
N MET A 312 -21.97 5.26 -9.95
CA MET A 312 -20.75 4.64 -9.44
C MET A 312 -21.00 3.34 -8.67
N LYS A 313 -22.13 3.26 -7.95
CA LYS A 313 -22.56 2.08 -7.18
C LYS A 313 -23.04 0.90 -8.04
N MET A 314 -23.22 1.09 -9.35
CA MET A 314 -23.69 0.00 -10.22
C MET A 314 -22.66 -1.12 -10.32
N SER A 315 -23.12 -2.36 -10.10
CA SER A 315 -22.30 -3.55 -10.24
C SER A 315 -21.84 -3.77 -11.68
N TYR A 316 -20.68 -4.41 -11.85
CA TYR A 316 -20.16 -4.85 -13.14
C TYR A 316 -19.42 -6.18 -13.00
N SER A 317 -19.11 -6.82 -14.13
CA SER A 317 -18.28 -8.00 -14.19
C SER A 317 -17.34 -7.94 -15.40
N PHE A 318 -16.12 -8.47 -15.23
CA PHE A 318 -15.19 -8.63 -16.34
C PHE A 318 -15.60 -9.82 -17.23
N VAL A 319 -15.25 -9.73 -18.51
CA VAL A 319 -15.33 -10.88 -19.43
C VAL A 319 -14.40 -11.98 -18.93
N LYS A 320 -14.81 -13.26 -19.09
CA LYS A 320 -13.97 -14.42 -18.78
C LYS A 320 -12.78 -14.49 -19.75
N GLY A 321 -11.61 -14.88 -19.24
CA GLY A 321 -10.38 -15.04 -20.04
C GLY A 321 -9.32 -13.95 -19.85
N SER A 322 -9.63 -12.76 -19.33
CA SER A 322 -8.60 -11.78 -18.98
C SER A 322 -7.83 -12.22 -17.73
N SER A 323 -6.50 -12.01 -17.74
CA SER A 323 -5.64 -12.30 -16.60
C SER A 323 -6.01 -11.44 -15.39
N MET A 324 -5.60 -11.85 -14.19
CA MET A 324 -5.83 -11.07 -12.97
C MET A 324 -5.14 -9.69 -13.04
N GLN A 325 -3.93 -9.67 -13.59
CA GLN A 325 -3.12 -8.48 -13.78
C GLN A 325 -3.77 -7.48 -14.73
N ASP A 326 -4.29 -7.97 -15.86
CA ASP A 326 -5.00 -7.10 -16.80
C ASP A 326 -6.22 -6.46 -16.11
N LYS A 327 -7.05 -7.29 -15.45
CA LYS A 327 -8.25 -6.82 -14.75
C LYS A 327 -7.93 -5.77 -13.68
N ALA A 328 -6.82 -5.93 -12.97
CA ALA A 328 -6.41 -5.00 -11.93
C ALA A 328 -5.88 -3.67 -12.49
N ASN A 329 -5.26 -3.70 -13.68
CA ASN A 329 -4.74 -2.52 -14.39
C ASN A 329 -5.73 -1.94 -15.41
N ALA A 330 -7.02 -2.28 -15.29
CA ALA A 330 -8.06 -1.82 -16.20
C ALA A 330 -8.48 -0.37 -15.92
N ASP A 331 -8.75 0.41 -16.98
CA ASP A 331 -9.38 1.72 -16.85
C ASP A 331 -10.88 1.58 -16.58
N LEU A 332 -11.24 1.41 -15.30
CA LEU A 332 -12.63 1.21 -14.89
C LEU A 332 -13.52 2.43 -15.18
N CYS A 333 -13.00 3.65 -15.11
CA CYS A 333 -13.79 4.84 -15.41
C CYS A 333 -14.18 4.88 -16.89
N LYS A 334 -13.25 4.54 -17.77
CA LYS A 334 -13.51 4.44 -19.20
C LYS A 334 -14.42 3.27 -19.52
N LEU A 335 -14.11 2.07 -19.01
CA LEU A 335 -14.87 0.85 -19.31
C LEU A 335 -16.32 0.91 -18.81
N ARG A 336 -16.57 1.55 -17.66
CA ARG A 336 -17.92 1.61 -17.06
C ARG A 336 -18.71 2.84 -17.49
N PHE A 337 -18.03 3.98 -17.69
CA PHE A 337 -18.70 5.27 -17.82
C PHE A 337 -18.26 6.10 -19.03
N ASN A 338 -17.26 5.63 -19.78
CA ASN A 338 -16.58 6.40 -20.83
C ASN A 338 -16.10 7.77 -20.31
N LYS A 339 -15.49 7.77 -19.13
CA LYS A 339 -14.93 8.94 -18.44
C LYS A 339 -13.47 8.71 -18.09
N THR A 340 -12.71 9.79 -17.97
CA THR A 340 -11.32 9.75 -17.51
C THR A 340 -11.28 9.54 -16.00
N LEU A 341 -10.35 8.69 -15.55
CA LEU A 341 -10.00 8.56 -14.13
C LEU A 341 -9.25 9.80 -13.65
N GLU A 342 -9.73 10.42 -12.58
CA GLU A 342 -9.09 11.55 -11.93
C GLU A 342 -8.65 11.16 -10.51
N LEU A 343 -7.34 11.14 -10.28
CA LEU A 343 -6.73 11.01 -8.96
C LEU A 343 -6.65 12.37 -8.26
N GLN A 344 -7.14 12.45 -7.02
CA GLN A 344 -7.23 13.67 -6.22
C GLN A 344 -6.64 13.45 -4.81
N LEU A 345 -5.92 14.46 -4.28
CA LEU A 345 -5.42 14.48 -2.90
C LEU A 345 -6.21 15.51 -2.10
N PHE A 346 -6.87 15.07 -1.02
CA PHE A 346 -7.64 15.94 -0.13
C PHE A 346 -6.96 16.11 1.22
N ALA A 347 -7.21 17.27 1.83
CA ALA A 347 -6.83 17.62 3.19
C ALA A 347 -8.08 17.84 4.04
N LEU A 348 -8.28 17.04 5.09
CA LEU A 348 -9.48 17.01 5.91
C LEU A 348 -9.16 17.12 7.40
N ASN A 349 -9.80 18.05 8.09
CA ASN A 349 -9.84 18.13 9.56
C ASN A 349 -11.29 18.33 10.02
N GLN A 350 -11.54 18.28 11.33
CA GLN A 350 -12.91 18.42 11.86
C GLN A 350 -13.56 19.79 11.62
N HIS A 351 -12.79 20.80 11.22
CA HIS A 351 -13.25 22.18 11.03
C HIS A 351 -13.52 22.54 9.57
N ILE A 352 -13.25 21.62 8.64
CA ILE A 352 -13.48 21.79 7.20
C ILE A 352 -14.55 20.79 6.78
N GLU A 353 -15.57 21.27 6.06
CA GLU A 353 -16.63 20.41 5.54
C GLU A 353 -16.06 19.34 4.59
N PRO A 354 -16.47 18.07 4.72
CA PRO A 354 -16.03 17.01 3.81
C PRO A 354 -16.41 17.34 2.35
N PRO A 355 -15.57 17.02 1.34
CA PRO A 355 -14.37 16.15 1.39
C PRO A 355 -13.10 16.82 1.92
N GLY A 356 -13.15 18.09 2.33
CA GLY A 356 -11.98 18.86 2.71
C GLY A 356 -11.46 19.75 1.58
N PHE A 357 -10.21 20.18 1.70
CA PHE A 357 -9.53 21.02 0.70
C PHE A 357 -8.76 20.15 -0.30
N GLN A 358 -8.99 20.34 -1.61
CA GLN A 358 -8.25 19.62 -2.65
C GLN A 358 -6.85 20.22 -2.86
N LEU A 359 -5.81 19.47 -2.50
CA LEU A 359 -4.41 19.87 -2.69
C LEU A 359 -3.90 19.60 -4.10
N TYR A 360 -4.37 18.51 -4.72
CA TYR A 360 -3.93 18.06 -6.03
C TYR A 360 -5.05 17.37 -6.79
N SER A 361 -5.01 17.49 -8.12
CA SER A 361 -5.83 16.72 -9.06
C SER A 361 -5.02 16.47 -10.33
N SER A 362 -4.95 15.22 -10.75
CA SER A 362 -4.36 14.83 -12.03
C SER A 362 -5.02 15.52 -13.24
N GLY A 363 -6.32 15.82 -13.17
CA GLY A 363 -7.02 16.57 -14.23
C GLY A 363 -6.59 18.04 -14.31
N ILE A 364 -6.34 18.68 -13.16
CA ILE A 364 -5.90 20.10 -13.11
C ILE A 364 -4.42 20.24 -13.51
N TYR A 365 -3.59 19.28 -13.13
CA TYR A 365 -2.14 19.34 -13.35
C TYR A 365 -1.68 18.68 -14.66
N TRP A 366 -2.60 18.08 -15.44
CA TRP A 366 -2.30 17.39 -16.70
C TRP A 366 -1.38 18.16 -17.63
N ASP A 367 -1.73 19.43 -17.93
CA ASP A 367 -0.97 20.28 -18.85
C ASP A 367 0.44 20.60 -18.33
N ILE A 368 0.64 20.58 -17.01
CA ILE A 368 1.94 20.83 -16.39
C ILE A 368 2.81 19.58 -16.49
N GLU A 369 2.25 18.41 -16.20
CA GLU A 369 2.97 17.12 -16.22
C GLU A 369 3.35 16.69 -17.63
N HIS A 370 2.48 16.92 -18.62
CA HIS A 370 2.65 16.43 -19.99
C HIS A 370 3.23 17.49 -20.95
N ASN A 371 3.77 18.59 -20.40
CA ASN A 371 4.48 19.59 -21.19
C ASN A 371 5.90 19.13 -21.53
N ASN A 372 6.04 18.44 -22.66
CA ASN A 372 7.31 17.87 -23.18
C ASN A 372 8.35 18.91 -23.65
N SER A 373 8.22 20.18 -23.29
CA SER A 373 9.12 21.26 -23.73
C SER A 373 10.54 21.20 -23.13
N SER A 374 10.79 20.37 -22.11
CA SER A 374 12.02 20.47 -21.30
C SER A 374 12.62 19.16 -20.77
N VAL A 375 12.22 17.98 -21.27
CA VAL A 375 12.79 16.70 -20.82
C VAL A 375 13.77 16.15 -21.86
N PRO A 376 15.07 15.97 -21.54
CA PRO A 376 16.01 15.26 -22.43
C PRO A 376 15.50 13.84 -22.66
N THR A 377 15.44 13.43 -23.92
CA THR A 377 15.01 12.06 -24.27
C THR A 377 16.03 11.04 -23.79
N TYR A 378 15.54 9.85 -23.40
CA TYR A 378 16.24 8.67 -22.87
C TYR A 378 17.57 8.28 -23.58
N LYS A 379 17.83 8.79 -24.79
CA LYS A 379 18.98 8.44 -25.62
C LYS A 379 20.30 9.13 -25.22
N ASP A 380 20.28 10.14 -24.35
CA ASP A 380 21.47 10.99 -24.11
C ASP A 380 22.27 10.64 -22.85
N VAL A 381 21.82 9.69 -22.01
CA VAL A 381 22.54 9.31 -20.78
C VAL A 381 23.52 8.16 -21.06
N LYS A 382 24.79 8.48 -21.30
CA LYS A 382 25.88 7.48 -21.33
C LYS A 382 26.09 6.89 -19.93
N ARG A 383 25.84 5.59 -19.78
CA ARG A 383 26.15 4.84 -18.57
C ARG A 383 27.67 4.65 -18.44
N PRO A 384 28.30 4.88 -17.27
CA PRO A 384 29.63 4.37 -17.00
C PRO A 384 29.55 2.86 -16.74
N SER A 385 30.33 2.08 -17.48
CA SER A 385 30.60 0.67 -17.17
C SER A 385 31.72 0.62 -16.13
N LEU A 386 31.43 0.20 -14.90
CA LEU A 386 32.46 -0.27 -13.97
C LEU A 386 32.50 -1.80 -14.03
N GLU A 387 33.64 -2.33 -14.46
CA GLU A 387 33.97 -3.75 -14.29
C GLU A 387 34.45 -3.98 -12.85
N TRP A 388 33.91 -5.00 -12.21
CA TRP A 388 34.32 -5.44 -10.88
C TRP A 388 35.59 -6.28 -10.98
N SER A 389 36.60 -5.94 -10.19
CA SER A 389 37.73 -6.84 -9.91
C SER A 389 37.39 -7.76 -8.74
N GLU A 390 37.41 -9.06 -8.96
CA GLU A 390 37.28 -10.07 -7.90
C GLU A 390 38.42 -9.92 -6.88
N GLY A 391 38.06 -9.65 -5.63
CA GLY A 391 39.00 -9.50 -4.53
C GLY A 391 38.56 -10.29 -3.31
N GLY A 392 39.18 -11.47 -3.11
CA GLY A 392 39.56 -12.03 -1.82
C GLY A 392 38.45 -12.45 -0.85
N SER A 393 38.15 -13.75 -0.82
CA SER A 393 37.49 -14.40 0.31
C SER A 393 38.43 -14.51 1.52
N GLU A 394 38.21 -13.71 2.56
CA GLU A 394 38.68 -14.03 3.92
C GLU A 394 37.47 -14.32 4.83
N PRO A 395 37.53 -15.37 5.67
CA PRO A 395 36.45 -15.69 6.59
C PRO A 395 36.47 -14.73 7.79
N PHE A 396 35.42 -13.93 7.95
CA PHE A 396 35.30 -13.00 9.08
C PHE A 396 34.65 -13.64 10.31
N ASN A 397 35.28 -13.39 11.45
CA ASN A 397 34.90 -13.83 12.79
C ASN A 397 33.58 -13.23 13.27
N GLN A 398 32.95 -13.95 14.21
CA GLN A 398 31.75 -13.57 14.97
C GLN A 398 31.72 -12.08 15.34
N VAL A 399 30.74 -11.34 14.79
CA VAL A 399 30.42 -9.97 15.18
C VAL A 399 29.90 -9.99 16.62
N THR A 400 30.61 -9.32 17.52
CA THR A 400 30.16 -9.12 18.90
C THR A 400 29.08 -8.05 18.92
N ILE A 401 27.82 -8.47 18.86
CA ILE A 401 26.65 -7.59 19.02
C ILE A 401 26.78 -6.83 20.35
N LYS A 402 26.92 -5.50 20.28
CA LYS A 402 26.88 -4.65 21.48
C LYS A 402 25.44 -4.50 21.93
N ARG A 403 25.21 -4.42 23.26
CA ARG A 403 23.88 -4.06 23.76
C ARG A 403 23.51 -2.65 23.23
N PRO A 404 22.30 -2.45 22.68
CA PRO A 404 21.87 -1.17 22.17
C PRO A 404 21.99 -0.08 23.25
N LYS A 405 22.36 1.14 22.86
CA LYS A 405 22.33 2.28 23.77
C LYS A 405 20.87 2.74 23.94
N TYR A 406 20.25 2.22 25.00
CA TYR A 406 18.89 2.49 25.45
C TYR A 406 18.60 3.99 25.59
N LEU A 407 17.60 4.50 24.88
CA LEU A 407 16.89 5.72 25.26
C LEU A 407 15.62 5.27 25.99
N PRO A 408 15.57 5.33 27.33
CA PRO A 408 14.33 5.06 28.05
C PRO A 408 13.31 6.15 27.76
N TYR A 409 12.03 5.79 27.75
CA TYR A 409 10.96 6.76 28.01
C TYR A 409 11.28 7.47 29.34
N PRO A 410 11.02 8.79 29.46
CA PRO A 410 11.17 9.47 30.74
C PRO A 410 10.30 8.77 31.80
N PRO A 411 10.87 8.25 32.89
CA PRO A 411 10.11 7.47 33.86
C PRO A 411 9.11 8.36 34.61
N LYS A 412 7.86 7.93 34.69
CA LYS A 412 6.95 8.34 35.76
C LYS A 412 7.16 7.42 36.96
N GLY A 413 7.61 7.99 38.07
CA GLY A 413 7.44 7.41 39.40
C GLY A 413 8.36 6.23 39.73
N ALA A 414 9.52 6.54 40.27
CA ALA A 414 10.15 5.65 41.23
C ALA A 414 9.26 5.64 42.49
N ASP A 415 8.69 4.50 42.86
CA ASP A 415 8.68 3.98 44.24
C ASP A 415 8.00 2.60 44.35
N GLU A 416 8.76 1.70 45.00
CA GLU A 416 8.34 0.61 45.91
C GLU A 416 7.82 -0.77 45.37
N ASN A 417 8.77 -1.72 45.34
CA ASN A 417 8.76 -3.11 45.85
C ASN A 417 7.43 -3.81 46.17
N MET A 418 7.24 -5.03 45.60
CA MET A 418 7.00 -6.26 46.39
C MET A 418 7.14 -7.53 45.53
N ASP A 419 7.83 -8.52 46.10
CA ASP A 419 8.36 -9.76 45.53
C ASP A 419 7.35 -10.89 45.20
N ALA A 420 7.82 -11.78 44.29
CA ALA A 420 7.81 -13.27 44.33
C ALA A 420 6.62 -14.13 43.79
N PHE A 421 6.93 -14.84 42.67
CA PHE A 421 6.75 -16.30 42.32
C PHE A 421 5.38 -17.02 42.50
N PRO A 422 5.07 -18.20 41.88
CA PRO A 422 5.85 -19.09 40.98
C PRO A 422 5.10 -19.66 39.72
N GLN A 423 5.86 -20.45 38.95
CA GLN A 423 5.56 -21.28 37.76
C GLN A 423 4.54 -22.43 37.96
N TYR A 424 4.01 -23.01 36.86
CA TYR A 424 3.80 -24.45 36.53
C TYR A 424 2.83 -24.59 35.30
N PRO A 425 2.65 -25.75 34.64
CA PRO A 425 3.48 -26.27 33.53
C PRO A 425 2.67 -26.57 32.24
N GLU A 426 3.41 -27.02 31.22
CA GLU A 426 3.03 -27.44 29.87
C GLU A 426 1.76 -28.33 29.75
N MET A 427 1.05 -28.18 28.62
CA MET A 427 0.24 -29.26 28.06
C MET A 427 0.21 -29.22 26.53
N GLN A 428 0.81 -30.25 25.94
CA GLN A 428 0.81 -30.58 24.51
C GLN A 428 -0.56 -31.08 24.07
N VAL A 429 -1.04 -30.72 22.85
CA VAL A 429 -1.80 -31.64 21.97
C VAL A 429 -1.59 -31.25 20.50
N GLU A 430 -1.42 -32.30 19.69
CA GLU A 430 -0.98 -32.37 18.31
C GLU A 430 -2.00 -31.94 17.23
N ASN A 431 -1.40 -31.62 16.08
CA ASN A 431 -1.94 -31.35 14.75
C ASN A 431 -2.91 -32.42 14.19
N THR A 432 -3.81 -31.96 13.32
CA THR A 432 -3.91 -32.52 11.95
C THR A 432 -4.27 -31.42 10.94
N ARG A 433 -3.40 -31.26 9.93
CA ARG A 433 -3.53 -30.36 8.77
C ARG A 433 -4.34 -31.03 7.66
N ASN A 434 -5.12 -30.25 6.92
CA ASN A 434 -5.53 -30.55 5.55
C ASN A 434 -5.24 -29.31 4.71
N ASP A 435 -4.27 -29.45 3.81
CA ASP A 435 -3.71 -28.39 2.98
C ASP A 435 -4.62 -28.09 1.77
N VAL A 436 -5.06 -26.84 1.62
CA VAL A 436 -5.59 -26.31 0.37
C VAL A 436 -5.05 -24.88 0.19
N PHE A 437 -4.37 -24.66 -0.94
CA PHE A 437 -3.55 -23.48 -1.25
C PHE A 437 -4.38 -22.34 -1.88
N PRO A 438 -4.26 -21.08 -1.40
CA PRO A 438 -4.80 -19.90 -2.08
C PRO A 438 -3.73 -19.00 -2.72
N ILE A 439 -4.17 -18.19 -3.70
CA ILE A 439 -3.40 -17.35 -4.62
C ILE A 439 -3.52 -15.88 -4.17
N ASN A 440 -2.41 -15.18 -3.92
CA ASN A 440 -2.43 -13.81 -3.40
C ASN A 440 -2.28 -12.74 -4.48
N VAL A 441 -3.07 -11.66 -4.35
CA VAL A 441 -2.84 -10.37 -5.02
C VAL A 441 -3.09 -9.19 -4.06
N ASN A 442 -2.09 -8.35 -3.85
CA ASN A 442 -2.23 -6.93 -3.49
C ASN A 442 -1.16 -6.13 -4.26
N LEU A 443 -1.56 -5.01 -4.85
CA LEU A 443 -1.27 -4.65 -6.24
C LEU A 443 0.10 -4.02 -6.52
N GLY A 444 0.90 -4.86 -7.16
CA GLY A 444 2.12 -4.57 -7.91
C GLY A 444 2.48 -5.80 -8.74
N ASP A 445 1.52 -6.32 -9.50
CA ASP A 445 1.48 -7.72 -9.96
C ASP A 445 2.73 -8.22 -10.69
N SER A 446 3.08 -9.48 -10.39
CA SER A 446 3.92 -10.34 -11.23
C SER A 446 3.42 -11.79 -11.16
N ALA A 447 2.76 -12.24 -12.22
CA ALA A 447 2.69 -13.65 -12.59
C ALA A 447 2.76 -13.75 -14.11
N LEU A 448 3.86 -14.30 -14.64
CA LEU A 448 3.95 -14.70 -16.06
C LEU A 448 4.33 -16.18 -16.18
N ASP A 449 3.43 -16.89 -16.87
CA ASP A 449 3.63 -17.64 -18.10
C ASP A 449 4.51 -18.91 -18.08
N TYR A 450 3.84 -20.07 -18.25
CA TYR A 450 4.44 -21.29 -18.77
C TYR A 450 3.95 -21.49 -20.20
N SER A 451 4.79 -21.11 -21.17
CA SER A 451 4.60 -21.49 -22.57
C SER A 451 4.87 -22.99 -22.74
N LEU A 452 3.89 -23.73 -23.27
CA LEU A 452 4.17 -24.98 -23.98
C LEU A 452 3.90 -24.75 -25.46
N GLN A 453 4.94 -25.02 -26.26
CA GLN A 453 5.03 -24.82 -27.70
C GLN A 453 3.88 -25.46 -28.50
N GLU A 454 3.39 -24.71 -29.48
CA GLU A 454 2.44 -25.15 -30.52
C GLU A 454 2.92 -26.36 -31.34
N PRO A 455 2.01 -26.93 -32.15
CA PRO A 455 2.27 -26.86 -33.59
C PRO A 455 1.08 -26.33 -34.42
N PRO A 456 1.34 -25.78 -35.63
CA PRO A 456 0.37 -25.00 -36.39
C PRO A 456 -0.55 -25.90 -37.21
N LEU A 457 -1.86 -25.63 -37.21
CA LEU A 457 -2.78 -26.19 -38.21
C LEU A 457 -3.11 -25.17 -39.28
N ARG A 458 -2.75 -25.56 -40.50
CA ARG A 458 -2.75 -24.79 -41.74
C ARG A 458 -4.07 -25.01 -42.48
N GLY A 459 -4.70 -23.90 -42.88
CA GLY A 459 -5.49 -23.79 -44.11
C GLY A 459 -6.98 -24.07 -44.03
N MET A 460 -7.79 -23.02 -44.18
CA MET A 460 -9.00 -23.03 -45.00
C MET A 460 -9.32 -21.58 -45.43
N LYS A 461 -9.35 -21.34 -46.74
CA LYS A 461 -9.92 -20.14 -47.36
C LYS A 461 -11.44 -20.33 -47.43
N MET A 462 -12.20 -19.28 -47.17
CA MET A 462 -13.55 -19.15 -47.74
C MET A 462 -13.82 -17.67 -48.05
N ASP A 463 -13.93 -17.40 -49.34
CA ASP A 463 -14.46 -16.16 -49.91
C ASP A 463 -15.97 -16.05 -49.64
N SER A 464 -16.47 -14.84 -49.35
CA SER A 464 -17.51 -14.15 -50.14
C SER A 464 -18.27 -13.09 -49.32
N VAL A 465 -17.94 -11.83 -49.62
CA VAL A 465 -18.83 -10.67 -49.85
C VAL A 465 -20.31 -10.83 -49.47
N LEU A 466 -20.79 -9.99 -48.54
CA LEU A 466 -22.00 -9.19 -48.75
C LEU A 466 -21.83 -7.78 -48.15
N ASP A 467 -22.01 -6.82 -49.04
CA ASP A 467 -21.83 -5.37 -48.91
C ASP A 467 -22.99 -4.74 -48.13
N GLY A 468 -22.68 -4.06 -47.04
CA GLY A 468 -23.63 -3.32 -46.19
C GLY A 468 -23.26 -1.84 -46.08
N ARG A 469 -22.95 -1.19 -47.22
CA ARG A 469 -22.85 0.27 -47.30
C ARG A 469 -24.20 0.91 -47.00
N ASN A 470 -24.40 1.47 -45.80
CA ASN A 470 -25.12 2.74 -45.59
C ASN A 470 -25.25 3.25 -44.13
N GLU A 471 -24.22 3.15 -43.28
CA GLU A 471 -24.21 3.87 -41.98
C GLU A 471 -22.92 4.66 -41.69
N ARG A 472 -22.14 5.02 -42.73
CA ARG A 472 -20.88 5.78 -42.60
C ARG A 472 -21.01 7.28 -42.79
N ARG A 473 -21.98 7.97 -42.16
CA ARG A 473 -22.08 9.44 -42.33
C ARG A 473 -22.35 10.33 -41.11
N THR A 474 -22.15 9.84 -39.89
CA THR A 474 -22.28 10.71 -38.68
C THR A 474 -21.26 10.42 -37.57
N LEU A 475 -20.02 10.04 -37.92
CA LEU A 475 -18.89 9.99 -36.98
C LEU A 475 -17.67 10.66 -37.60
N ARG A 476 -17.67 11.99 -37.64
CA ARG A 476 -16.47 12.80 -37.88
C ARG A 476 -16.55 14.05 -37.00
N SER A 477 -16.16 13.88 -35.73
CA SER A 477 -15.68 14.96 -34.84
C SER A 477 -15.38 14.37 -33.45
N ALA A 478 -14.27 13.65 -33.35
CA ALA A 478 -13.58 13.41 -32.08
C ALA A 478 -12.10 13.19 -32.42
N GLN A 479 -11.43 14.26 -32.88
CA GLN A 479 -9.99 14.35 -32.96
C GLN A 479 -9.53 15.07 -31.69
N ASP A 480 -9.28 14.29 -30.64
CA ASP A 480 -8.24 14.50 -29.61
C ASP A 480 -8.36 13.33 -28.61
N GLU A 481 -7.81 12.16 -28.95
CA GLU A 481 -7.47 11.17 -27.92
C GLU A 481 -5.97 11.34 -27.67
N GLY A 482 -5.64 12.06 -26.59
CA GLY A 482 -4.29 12.06 -26.04
C GLY A 482 -3.87 10.64 -25.62
N PRO A 483 -2.57 10.41 -25.32
CA PRO A 483 -2.09 9.11 -24.87
C PRO A 483 -2.89 8.61 -23.67
N ARG A 484 -3.31 7.35 -23.71
CA ARG A 484 -4.16 6.72 -22.70
C ARG A 484 -3.31 6.32 -21.50
N THR A 485 -3.31 7.13 -20.45
CA THR A 485 -2.56 6.86 -19.21
C THR A 485 -3.47 6.95 -17.99
N LEU A 486 -3.20 6.13 -16.98
CA LEU A 486 -3.90 6.07 -15.70
C LEU A 486 -3.04 6.70 -14.61
N PRO A 487 -3.53 7.74 -13.91
CA PRO A 487 -2.81 8.31 -12.79
C PRO A 487 -2.98 7.42 -11.55
N ARG A 488 -1.90 7.13 -10.83
CA ARG A 488 -1.99 6.55 -9.50
C ARG A 488 -0.95 7.07 -8.52
N ALA A 489 -1.26 6.85 -7.26
CA ALA A 489 -0.39 7.15 -6.13
C ALA A 489 -0.11 5.85 -5.39
N SER A 490 0.98 5.16 -5.70
CA SER A 490 1.43 3.95 -5.01
C SER A 490 2.27 4.25 -3.77
N ALA A 491 2.97 5.39 -3.79
CA ALA A 491 3.87 5.79 -2.71
C ALA A 491 3.13 6.63 -1.67
N THR A 492 3.29 6.26 -0.39
CA THR A 492 2.81 7.08 0.73
C THR A 492 3.56 8.42 0.74
N ALA A 493 2.84 9.53 0.96
CA ALA A 493 3.45 10.85 1.06
C ALA A 493 4.36 10.97 2.30
N THR A 494 5.20 12.00 2.34
CA THR A 494 6.07 12.30 3.48
C THR A 494 6.12 13.79 3.78
N LEU A 495 6.39 14.15 5.04
CA LEU A 495 6.53 15.53 5.46
C LEU A 495 8.00 15.97 5.42
N ALA A 496 8.23 17.21 4.99
CA ALA A 496 9.55 17.81 4.91
C ALA A 496 9.58 19.18 5.59
N LYS A 497 10.79 19.63 5.95
CA LYS A 497 11.00 21.02 6.38
C LYS A 497 10.56 21.98 5.27
N PRO A 498 9.92 23.11 5.59
CA PRO A 498 9.53 24.08 4.58
C PRO A 498 10.76 24.61 3.83
N LEU A 499 10.68 24.75 2.51
CA LEU A 499 11.67 25.51 1.73
C LEU A 499 11.64 27.01 2.09
N GLU A 500 10.46 27.50 2.47
CA GLU A 500 10.27 28.85 2.97
C GLU A 500 10.50 28.90 4.50
N THR A 501 10.48 30.11 5.08
CA THR A 501 10.82 30.30 6.50
C THR A 501 9.75 29.80 7.49
N SER A 502 8.58 29.37 7.04
CA SER A 502 7.47 28.94 7.91
C SER A 502 6.61 27.86 7.24
N GLY A 503 5.81 27.15 8.03
CA GLY A 503 4.92 26.09 7.54
C GLY A 503 5.55 24.70 7.57
N ILE A 504 5.02 23.82 6.73
CA ILE A 504 5.52 22.46 6.52
C ILE A 504 5.36 22.09 5.04
N ASP A 505 6.32 21.35 4.49
CA ASP A 505 6.20 20.87 3.11
C ASP A 505 5.66 19.43 3.09
N VAL A 506 4.81 19.14 2.12
CA VAL A 506 4.32 17.78 1.82
C VAL A 506 4.94 17.33 0.51
N VAL A 507 5.58 16.17 0.52
CA VAL A 507 6.21 15.56 -0.67
C VAL A 507 5.46 14.27 -0.99
N PHE A 508 5.05 14.12 -2.25
CA PHE A 508 4.39 12.91 -2.74
C PHE A 508 4.72 12.67 -4.20
N ALA A 509 4.47 11.46 -4.67
CA ALA A 509 4.68 11.09 -6.06
C ALA A 509 3.40 10.54 -6.70
N THR A 510 3.22 10.86 -7.97
CA THR A 510 2.20 10.26 -8.84
C THR A 510 2.89 9.56 -10.00
N HIS A 511 2.33 8.44 -10.42
CA HIS A 511 2.78 7.71 -11.58
C HIS A 511 1.64 7.64 -12.60
N TRP A 512 1.99 7.67 -13.88
CA TRP A 512 1.10 7.44 -14.99
C TRP A 512 1.43 6.09 -15.59
N GLU A 513 0.48 5.18 -15.60
CA GLU A 513 0.62 3.82 -16.14
C GLU A 513 -0.21 3.66 -17.41
N THR A 514 0.22 2.80 -18.33
CA THR A 514 -0.61 2.41 -19.47
C THR A 514 -1.67 1.41 -18.98
N PRO A 515 -2.97 1.65 -19.21
CA PRO A 515 -4.02 0.70 -18.84
C PRO A 515 -3.88 -0.60 -19.64
N ALA A 516 -4.36 -1.71 -19.08
CA ALA A 516 -4.39 -2.98 -19.79
C ALA A 516 -5.29 -2.90 -21.04
N ALA A 517 -4.71 -3.16 -22.22
CA ALA A 517 -5.40 -3.04 -23.51
C ALA A 517 -6.47 -4.12 -23.74
N ASN A 518 -6.30 -5.32 -23.15
CA ASN A 518 -7.15 -6.48 -23.41
C ASN A 518 -8.16 -6.77 -22.29
N VAL A 519 -8.71 -5.72 -21.67
CA VAL A 519 -9.72 -5.85 -20.62
C VAL A 519 -11.05 -5.30 -21.05
N ARG A 520 -12.11 -6.05 -20.76
CA ARG A 520 -13.48 -5.65 -21.06
C ARG A 520 -14.44 -5.98 -19.93
N ILE A 521 -15.42 -5.10 -19.75
CA ILE A 521 -16.56 -5.29 -18.85
C ILE A 521 -17.77 -5.72 -19.68
N VAL A 522 -18.54 -6.67 -19.14
CA VAL A 522 -19.77 -7.15 -19.76
C VAL A 522 -20.87 -6.10 -19.54
N THR A 523 -21.48 -5.60 -20.62
CA THR A 523 -22.65 -4.72 -20.50
C THR A 523 -23.92 -5.51 -20.20
N ALA A 524 -24.96 -4.87 -19.66
CA ALA A 524 -26.24 -5.55 -19.36
C ALA A 524 -26.88 -6.24 -20.58
N ILE A 525 -26.70 -5.67 -21.79
CA ILE A 525 -27.21 -6.25 -23.04
C ILE A 525 -26.41 -7.50 -23.41
N GLU A 526 -25.10 -7.46 -23.26
CA GLU A 526 -24.22 -8.60 -23.53
C GLU A 526 -24.41 -9.72 -22.52
N GLU A 527 -24.62 -9.37 -21.24
CA GLU A 527 -24.95 -10.35 -20.20
C GLU A 527 -26.25 -11.08 -20.53
N LEU A 528 -27.27 -10.38 -21.03
CA LEU A 528 -28.52 -10.99 -21.48
C LEU A 528 -28.30 -11.88 -22.71
N CYS A 529 -27.46 -11.46 -23.67
CA CYS A 529 -27.10 -12.27 -24.84
C CYS A 529 -26.41 -13.57 -24.40
N ILE A 530 -25.43 -13.47 -23.50
CA ILE A 530 -24.67 -14.61 -22.97
C ILE A 530 -25.61 -15.55 -22.22
N LYS A 531 -26.48 -15.03 -21.32
CA LYS A 531 -27.47 -15.84 -20.59
C LYS A 531 -28.41 -16.58 -21.53
N ASN A 532 -28.99 -15.90 -22.53
CA ASN A 532 -29.88 -16.53 -23.50
C ASN A 532 -29.17 -17.63 -24.31
N ARG A 533 -27.89 -17.45 -24.64
CA ARG A 533 -27.09 -18.45 -25.36
C ARG A 533 -26.75 -19.66 -24.49
N ILE A 534 -26.42 -19.44 -23.21
CA ILE A 534 -26.19 -20.52 -22.24
C ILE A 534 -27.49 -21.30 -22.01
N GLU A 535 -28.62 -20.62 -21.83
CA GLU A 535 -29.93 -21.28 -21.68
C GLU A 535 -30.32 -22.08 -22.92
N ALA A 536 -30.12 -21.51 -24.12
CA ALA A 536 -30.36 -22.23 -25.37
C ALA A 536 -29.47 -23.47 -25.52
N ALA A 537 -28.20 -23.38 -25.12
CA ALA A 537 -27.27 -24.52 -25.12
C ALA A 537 -27.65 -25.59 -24.09
N LYS A 538 -28.07 -25.19 -22.88
CA LYS A 538 -28.61 -26.08 -21.82
C LYS A 538 -29.87 -26.82 -22.25
N ILE A 539 -30.72 -26.19 -23.06
CA ILE A 539 -31.92 -26.83 -23.62
C ILE A 539 -31.55 -27.77 -24.78
N ALA A 540 -30.51 -27.44 -25.55
CA ALA A 540 -30.09 -28.19 -26.74
C ALA A 540 -29.22 -29.42 -26.43
N SER A 541 -28.65 -29.56 -25.23
CA SER A 541 -27.85 -30.73 -24.82
C SER A 541 -27.99 -30.99 -23.33
N GLU A 542 -28.13 -32.27 -22.94
CA GLU A 542 -27.97 -32.74 -21.55
C GLU A 542 -26.50 -32.51 -21.13
N LEU A 543 -26.18 -31.28 -20.76
CA LEU A 543 -24.82 -30.84 -20.46
C LEU A 543 -24.45 -31.25 -19.03
N ASP A 544 -23.41 -32.08 -18.92
CA ASP A 544 -22.67 -32.33 -17.69
C ASP A 544 -21.85 -31.09 -17.28
N ASP A 545 -21.60 -30.89 -15.99
CA ASP A 545 -21.05 -29.64 -15.43
C ASP A 545 -19.71 -29.20 -16.07
N LEU A 546 -18.92 -30.13 -16.61
CA LEU A 546 -17.66 -29.88 -17.31
C LEU A 546 -17.79 -29.16 -18.67
N ASN A 547 -18.98 -29.15 -19.29
CA ASN A 547 -19.20 -28.49 -20.58
C ASN A 547 -19.74 -27.05 -20.46
N VAL A 548 -20.12 -26.62 -19.25
CA VAL A 548 -20.71 -25.29 -19.02
C VAL A 548 -19.70 -24.19 -19.28
N GLU A 549 -18.44 -24.38 -18.89
CA GLU A 549 -17.38 -23.37 -19.06
C GLU A 549 -17.05 -23.12 -20.55
N VAL A 550 -16.98 -24.18 -21.35
CA VAL A 550 -16.75 -24.09 -22.81
C VAL A 550 -17.92 -23.42 -23.53
N VAL A 551 -19.15 -23.72 -23.09
CA VAL A 551 -20.38 -23.10 -23.62
C VAL A 551 -20.42 -21.62 -23.25
N GLU A 552 -20.01 -21.25 -22.05
CA GLU A 552 -19.91 -19.87 -21.60
C GLU A 552 -18.84 -19.08 -22.39
N GLU A 553 -17.65 -19.65 -22.62
CA GLU A 553 -16.63 -19.03 -23.46
C GLU A 553 -17.11 -18.83 -24.91
N THR A 554 -17.82 -19.83 -25.46
CA THR A 554 -18.37 -19.75 -26.81
C THR A 554 -19.46 -18.68 -26.91
N ALA A 555 -20.38 -18.63 -25.93
CA ALA A 555 -21.42 -17.61 -25.85
C ALA A 555 -20.83 -16.20 -25.70
N ALA A 556 -19.78 -16.05 -24.88
CA ALA A 556 -19.05 -14.79 -24.76
C ALA A 556 -18.44 -14.37 -26.10
N ARG A 557 -17.77 -15.29 -26.82
CA ARG A 557 -17.16 -15.00 -28.12
C ARG A 557 -18.18 -14.59 -29.19
N GLU A 558 -19.39 -15.17 -29.16
CA GLU A 558 -20.45 -14.83 -30.12
C GLU A 558 -21.17 -13.51 -29.82
N CYS A 559 -21.33 -13.18 -28.54
CA CYS A 559 -22.06 -11.99 -28.09
C CYS A 559 -21.19 -10.74 -28.03
N LEU A 560 -19.86 -10.87 -28.01
CA LEU A 560 -18.93 -9.76 -27.80
C LEU A 560 -18.26 -9.34 -29.14
N PRO A 561 -18.37 -8.07 -29.57
CA PRO A 561 -17.63 -7.57 -30.73
C PRO A 561 -16.12 -7.54 -30.48
N GLN A 562 -15.31 -7.78 -31.53
CA GLN A 562 -13.85 -7.69 -31.46
C GLN A 562 -13.41 -6.22 -31.30
N TYR A 563 -12.53 -5.98 -30.33
CA TYR A 563 -11.93 -4.69 -30.06
C TYR A 563 -10.45 -4.76 -30.43
N ASN A 564 -9.98 -3.80 -31.22
CA ASN A 564 -8.56 -3.63 -31.50
C ASN A 564 -8.11 -2.40 -30.73
N ASP A 565 -7.30 -2.59 -29.70
CA ASP A 565 -6.55 -1.49 -29.10
C ASP A 565 -5.11 -1.53 -29.59
N GLU A 566 -4.59 -0.37 -29.93
CA GLU A 566 -3.17 -0.16 -30.20
C GLU A 566 -2.48 0.18 -28.87
N ASP A 567 -1.43 -0.56 -28.55
CA ASP A 567 -0.55 -0.28 -27.40
C ASP A 567 0.18 1.06 -27.61
N SER A 568 0.16 1.89 -26.57
CA SER A 568 1.07 3.03 -26.47
C SER A 568 1.85 2.92 -25.17
N ASP A 569 3.14 2.63 -25.25
CA ASP A 569 4.04 2.66 -24.10
C ASP A 569 4.21 4.11 -23.62
N ALA A 570 3.65 4.43 -22.45
CA ALA A 570 3.99 5.64 -21.73
C ALA A 570 3.89 5.44 -20.22
N GLY A 571 5.02 5.62 -19.53
CA GLY A 571 5.11 5.70 -18.09
C GLY A 571 5.77 7.02 -17.68
N GLN A 572 5.17 7.76 -16.73
CA GLN A 572 5.74 8.99 -16.18
C GLN A 572 5.64 8.99 -14.67
N LEU A 573 6.71 9.36 -13.97
CA LEU A 573 6.72 9.60 -12.53
C LEU A 573 6.90 11.10 -12.28
N THR A 574 5.99 11.70 -11.52
CA THR A 574 6.08 13.10 -11.09
C THR A 574 6.22 13.16 -9.57
N VAL A 575 7.19 13.94 -9.08
CA VAL A 575 7.36 14.20 -7.64
C VAL A 575 6.95 15.64 -7.34
N TYR A 576 6.02 15.79 -6.41
CA TYR A 576 5.49 17.06 -5.96
C TYR A 576 6.04 17.47 -4.61
N ARG A 577 6.16 18.78 -4.40
CA ARG A 577 6.47 19.39 -3.09
C ARG A 577 5.58 20.61 -2.88
N PHE A 578 4.61 20.48 -1.99
CA PHE A 578 3.65 21.53 -1.66
C PHE A 578 3.98 22.15 -0.31
N GLY A 579 4.09 23.48 -0.25
CA GLY A 579 4.25 24.21 1.00
C GLY A 579 2.91 24.52 1.65
N PHE A 580 2.70 24.05 2.88
CA PHE A 580 1.47 24.26 3.64
C PHE A 580 1.66 25.34 4.70
N LYS A 581 0.83 26.38 4.65
CA LYS A 581 0.83 27.53 5.58
C LYS A 581 -0.59 27.93 5.93
N CYS A 582 -0.82 28.30 7.19
CA CYS A 582 -2.11 28.82 7.64
C CYS A 582 -2.05 30.32 7.85
N GLN A 583 -3.08 31.02 7.39
CA GLN A 583 -3.30 32.42 7.69
C GLN A 583 -4.71 32.59 8.24
N CYS A 584 -4.82 33.23 9.40
CA CYS A 584 -6.12 33.55 10.00
C CYS A 584 -6.47 35.01 9.72
N SER A 585 -7.68 35.25 9.23
CA SER A 585 -8.31 36.56 9.17
C SER A 585 -9.37 36.65 10.26
N ASN A 586 -9.27 37.66 11.15
CA ASN A 586 -10.22 37.95 12.23
C ASN A 586 -10.08 37.12 13.53
N LEU A 587 -8.87 37.07 14.10
CA LEU A 587 -8.67 36.56 15.46
C LEU A 587 -9.32 37.48 16.50
N ARG A 588 -10.09 36.91 17.44
CA ARG A 588 -10.54 37.63 18.63
C ARG A 588 -9.39 37.81 19.61
N ASN A 589 -9.58 38.71 20.59
CA ASN A 589 -8.55 38.95 21.60
C ASN A 589 -8.26 37.68 22.40
N GLY A 590 -7.02 37.20 22.38
CA GLY A 590 -6.58 35.95 23.03
C GLY A 590 -6.61 34.71 22.14
N GLU A 591 -7.18 34.77 20.93
CA GLU A 591 -7.11 33.67 19.96
C GLU A 591 -5.77 33.64 19.25
N VAL A 592 -5.22 32.45 19.05
CA VAL A 592 -4.00 32.21 18.31
C VAL A 592 -4.35 31.40 17.07
N CYS A 593 -3.84 31.82 15.92
CA CYS A 593 -4.04 31.08 14.67
C CYS A 593 -3.42 29.69 14.79
N SER A 594 -4.19 28.66 14.44
CA SER A 594 -3.63 27.32 14.34
C SER A 594 -2.58 27.27 13.24
N GLN A 595 -1.43 26.67 13.52
CA GLN A 595 -0.32 26.52 12.60
C GLN A 595 0.12 25.06 12.53
N PRO A 596 0.59 24.59 11.36
CA PRO A 596 1.23 23.28 11.28
C PRO A 596 2.47 23.29 12.17
N LEU A 597 2.64 22.22 12.95
CA LEU A 597 3.81 22.06 13.80
C LEU A 597 5.06 21.83 12.94
N PRO A 598 6.26 22.25 13.40
CA PRO A 598 7.49 21.93 12.69
C PRO A 598 7.68 20.41 12.65
N ILE A 599 8.43 19.91 11.66
CA ILE A 599 8.66 18.47 11.43
C ILE A 599 9.09 17.71 12.70
N SER A 600 9.85 18.35 13.59
CA SER A 600 10.32 17.75 14.85
C SER A 600 9.23 17.52 15.90
N HIS A 601 8.05 18.11 15.73
CA HIS A 601 6.90 18.04 16.64
C HIS A 601 5.66 17.42 15.99
N GLN A 602 5.79 16.91 14.76
CA GLN A 602 4.74 16.12 14.11
C GLN A 602 4.53 14.80 14.87
N SER A 603 3.27 14.40 15.07
CA SER A 603 2.95 13.15 15.79
C SER A 603 3.10 11.93 14.91
N PHE A 604 2.72 12.02 13.62
CA PHE A 604 2.79 10.93 12.65
C PHE A 604 3.49 11.38 11.34
N PRO A 605 4.75 11.83 11.40
CA PRO A 605 5.43 12.40 10.24
C PRO A 605 5.67 11.40 9.10
N HIS A 606 5.62 10.11 9.43
CA HIS A 606 5.83 9.02 8.49
C HIS A 606 5.04 7.79 8.92
N ARG A 607 4.53 7.03 7.94
CA ARG A 607 3.83 5.76 8.17
C ARG A 607 4.72 4.60 8.65
N ALA A 608 6.06 4.65 8.57
CA ALA A 608 6.88 3.45 8.79
C ALA A 608 8.32 3.70 9.25
N THR A 609 8.53 4.55 10.25
CA THR A 609 9.88 4.80 10.78
C THR A 609 9.90 4.67 12.29
N GLU A 610 11.07 4.35 12.85
CA GLU A 610 11.45 4.48 14.28
C GLU A 610 11.29 5.89 14.87
N VAL A 611 10.64 6.83 14.18
CA VAL A 611 10.19 8.08 14.78
C VAL A 611 9.04 7.73 15.72
N TYR A 612 9.41 7.29 16.92
CA TYR A 612 8.50 6.97 18.02
C TYR A 612 7.46 8.07 18.17
N PHE A 613 6.22 7.63 18.32
CA PHE A 613 5.04 8.45 18.50
C PHE A 613 5.31 9.53 19.54
N LYS A 614 5.02 10.78 19.17
CA LYS A 614 5.00 11.87 20.12
C LYS A 614 3.56 12.06 20.57
N ALA A 615 3.21 11.35 21.65
CA ALA A 615 2.03 11.68 22.44
C ALA A 615 2.10 13.18 22.78
N ARG A 616 1.08 13.94 22.37
CA ARG A 616 1.07 15.40 22.51
C ARG A 616 0.38 15.87 23.79
N HIS A 617 -0.48 15.04 24.37
CA HIS A 617 -1.47 15.46 25.36
C HIS A 617 -1.65 14.50 26.51
#